data_AF-A0A0F6QF38-F1
#
_entry.id   AF-A0A0F6QF38-F1
#
_cell.length_a   1.000
_cell.length_b   1.000
_cell.length_c   1.000
_cell.angle_alpha   90.00
_cell.angle_beta   90.00
_cell.angle_gamma   90.00
#
_symmetry.space_group_name_H-M   'P 1'
#
loop_
_entity.id
_entity.type
_entity.pdbx_description
1 polymer ?
#
loop_
_entity_poly.entity_id
_entity_poly.type
_entity_poly.pdbx_seq_one_letter_code
_entity_poly.pdbx_strand_id
1 'polypeptide(L)'
;MVAITATTTPFDAKDVNDQVNKTISQGGLLMRMAKAKGEQYAAGRGLSNSSIGAEASQRAIVDAALPIASQNAGQAWKSDENRIDRGHQLTMQGNQFGHEKGMANINAQLQKERDQLLYKNSLGVLDAEGQQRLKELGVQNQYQTERDQLLHKNNLGVLDAEGQQRLKELGVQNQYQTERDQLLHKNNLGVLDNQNKASLDQLAQQVVANTHGMYMSTVDKAVSSYNDRYAAVMADNTMKATDKEKLVNNMKTELNSTLNMYQQMYSNISTIKPDWTKFPSASLPGVNVK
;
A
#
# COMPACT_ATOMS: atom_id res chain seq x y z
N MET A 1 90.63 38.37 -80.94
CA MET A 1 89.70 39.52 -81.01
C MET A 1 88.66 39.34 -79.92
N VAL A 2 88.65 40.23 -78.92
CA VAL A 2 87.66 40.21 -77.82
C VAL A 2 86.47 41.05 -78.28
N ALA A 3 85.30 40.43 -78.41
CA ALA A 3 84.06 41.13 -78.72
C ALA A 3 83.49 41.73 -77.43
N ILE A 4 83.61 43.05 -77.29
CA ILE A 4 82.94 43.81 -76.23
C ILE A 4 81.47 43.91 -76.64
N THR A 5 80.61 43.11 -76.01
CA THR A 5 79.16 43.26 -76.10
C THR A 5 78.73 44.39 -75.18
N ALA A 6 78.15 45.44 -75.76
CA ALA A 6 77.59 46.55 -75.00
C ALA A 6 76.44 46.03 -74.13
N THR A 7 76.61 46.08 -72.81
CA THR A 7 75.56 45.89 -71.82
C THR A 7 74.58 47.06 -71.93
N THR A 8 73.44 46.84 -72.58
CA THR A 8 72.30 47.76 -72.46
C THR A 8 71.72 47.61 -71.07
N THR A 9 71.88 48.62 -70.22
CA THR A 9 71.14 48.69 -68.96
C THR A 9 69.64 48.70 -69.26
N PRO A 10 68.83 47.86 -68.60
CA PRO A 10 67.38 47.87 -68.78
C PRO A 10 66.82 49.22 -68.34
N PHE A 11 65.93 49.80 -69.15
CA PHE A 11 65.31 51.11 -68.87
C PHE A 11 64.63 51.13 -67.49
N ASP A 12 65.04 52.05 -66.62
CA ASP A 12 64.35 52.34 -65.37
C ASP A 12 63.44 53.56 -65.51
N ALA A 13 62.13 53.33 -65.40
CA ALA A 13 61.14 54.41 -65.47
C ALA A 13 61.25 55.42 -64.31
N LYS A 14 61.96 55.07 -63.24
CA LYS A 14 62.17 55.89 -62.04
C LYS A 14 63.44 56.74 -62.11
N ASP A 15 64.33 56.45 -63.06
CA ASP A 15 65.54 57.21 -63.29
C ASP A 15 65.29 58.32 -64.33
N VAL A 16 65.59 59.56 -63.95
CA VAL A 16 65.45 60.73 -64.83
C VAL A 16 66.38 60.62 -66.04
N ASN A 17 67.58 60.08 -65.87
CA ASN A 17 68.55 59.93 -66.95
C ASN A 17 68.06 58.95 -68.01
N ASP A 18 67.46 57.82 -67.59
CA ASP A 18 66.86 56.85 -68.52
C ASP A 18 65.61 57.43 -69.21
N GLN A 19 64.80 58.23 -68.51
CA GLN A 19 63.66 58.95 -69.08
C GLN A 19 64.09 60.02 -70.09
N VAL A 20 65.16 60.77 -69.80
CA VAL A 20 65.75 61.73 -70.75
C VAL A 20 66.27 60.97 -71.96
N ASN A 21 67.08 59.93 -71.77
CA ASN A 21 67.64 59.10 -72.85
C ASN A 21 66.55 58.51 -73.76
N LYS A 22 65.44 58.04 -73.19
CA LYS A 22 64.26 57.61 -73.96
C LYS A 22 63.64 58.75 -74.76
N THR A 23 63.49 59.92 -74.16
CA THR A 23 62.88 61.12 -74.78
C THR A 23 63.73 61.70 -75.91
N ILE A 24 65.06 61.68 -75.76
CA ILE A 24 66.02 62.30 -76.70
C ILE A 24 66.72 61.30 -77.63
N SER A 25 66.44 60.00 -77.51
CA SER A 25 67.02 58.94 -78.34
C SER A 25 66.98 59.31 -79.84
N GLN A 26 67.99 58.87 -80.61
CA GLN A 26 68.30 59.32 -81.99
C GLN A 26 67.17 59.13 -83.06
N GLY A 27 65.96 58.73 -82.66
CA GLY A 27 64.77 58.67 -83.50
C GLY A 27 63.50 59.25 -82.88
N GLY A 28 63.56 59.87 -81.70
CA GLY A 28 62.40 60.43 -80.99
C GLY A 28 61.79 61.63 -81.72
N LEU A 29 60.46 61.79 -81.60
CA LEU A 29 59.73 62.88 -82.25
C LEU A 29 60.30 64.27 -81.88
N LEU A 30 60.64 64.47 -80.61
CA LEU A 30 61.24 65.72 -80.11
C LEU A 30 62.60 66.01 -80.76
N MET A 31 63.46 64.98 -80.87
CA MET A 31 64.80 65.10 -81.48
C MET A 31 64.72 65.34 -82.99
N ARG A 32 63.81 64.66 -83.70
CA ARG A 32 63.56 64.91 -85.13
C ARG A 32 63.05 66.32 -85.37
N MET A 33 62.13 66.80 -84.53
CA MET A 33 61.59 68.15 -84.65
C MET A 33 62.64 69.23 -84.40
N ALA A 34 63.49 69.10 -83.38
CA ALA A 34 64.51 70.13 -83.18
C ALA A 34 65.72 69.99 -84.09
N LYS A 35 66.03 68.80 -84.64
CA LYS A 35 66.96 68.68 -85.77
C LYS A 35 66.45 69.46 -86.98
N ALA A 36 65.18 69.24 -87.36
CA ALA A 36 64.56 69.97 -88.46
C ALA A 36 64.50 71.50 -88.21
N LYS A 37 64.15 71.92 -86.99
CA LYS A 37 64.11 73.35 -86.61
C LYS A 37 65.49 74.00 -86.56
N GLY A 38 66.50 73.26 -86.08
CA GLY A 38 67.90 73.70 -86.06
C GLY A 38 68.48 73.86 -87.45
N GLU A 39 68.20 72.91 -88.35
CA GLU A 39 68.59 72.97 -89.77
C GLU A 39 67.93 74.17 -90.47
N GLN A 40 66.63 74.41 -90.24
CA GLN A 40 65.93 75.58 -90.77
C GLN A 40 66.52 76.90 -90.26
N TYR A 41 66.83 76.99 -88.97
CA TYR A 41 67.42 78.18 -88.36
C TYR A 41 68.86 78.45 -88.84
N ALA A 42 69.66 77.39 -89.00
CA ALA A 42 71.01 77.48 -89.55
C ALA A 42 71.02 77.89 -91.02
N ALA A 43 70.12 77.33 -91.83
CA ALA A 43 69.95 77.69 -93.24
C ALA A 43 69.54 79.17 -93.42
N GLY A 44 68.63 79.67 -92.58
CA GLY A 44 68.19 81.07 -92.61
C GLY A 44 69.28 82.10 -92.27
N ARG A 45 70.40 81.68 -91.65
CA ARG A 45 71.55 82.55 -91.35
C ARG A 45 72.74 82.36 -92.29
N GLY A 46 72.59 81.57 -93.36
CA GLY A 46 73.69 81.23 -94.28
C GLY A 46 74.72 80.28 -93.67
N LEU A 47 74.37 79.64 -92.55
CA LEU A 47 75.23 78.76 -91.76
C LEU A 47 74.82 77.28 -91.94
N SER A 48 74.32 76.89 -93.12
CA SER A 48 73.84 75.53 -93.42
C SER A 48 74.87 74.42 -93.14
N ASN A 49 76.16 74.77 -93.07
CA ASN A 49 77.25 73.84 -92.77
C ASN A 49 77.84 73.99 -91.35
N SER A 50 77.18 74.73 -90.46
CA SER A 50 77.66 74.95 -89.10
C SER A 50 77.00 74.00 -88.12
N SER A 51 77.83 73.17 -87.47
CA SER A 51 77.46 72.29 -86.34
C SER A 51 76.79 73.04 -85.17
N ILE A 52 76.99 74.36 -85.10
CA ILE A 52 76.49 75.24 -84.04
C ILE A 52 74.94 75.26 -83.98
N GLY A 53 74.24 75.24 -85.12
CA GLY A 53 72.76 75.27 -85.13
C GLY A 53 72.13 73.95 -84.67
N ALA A 54 72.80 72.83 -84.97
CA ALA A 54 72.40 71.50 -84.52
C ALA A 54 72.70 71.32 -83.02
N GLU A 55 73.87 71.76 -82.55
CA GLU A 55 74.26 71.67 -81.13
C GLU A 55 73.36 72.54 -80.23
N ALA A 56 73.04 73.76 -80.65
CA ALA A 56 72.12 74.64 -79.92
C ALA A 56 70.70 74.03 -79.81
N SER A 57 70.24 73.36 -80.87
CA SER A 57 68.91 72.72 -80.89
C SER A 57 68.86 71.44 -80.05
N GLN A 58 69.96 70.67 -80.02
CA GLN A 58 70.11 69.51 -79.15
C GLN A 58 70.13 69.93 -77.67
N ARG A 59 70.88 70.98 -77.31
CA ARG A 59 70.88 71.52 -75.95
C ARG A 59 69.49 72.01 -75.54
N ALA A 60 68.78 72.71 -76.43
CA ALA A 60 67.40 73.14 -76.17
C ALA A 60 66.41 71.99 -75.96
N ILE A 61 66.59 70.84 -76.65
CA ILE A 61 65.79 69.64 -76.38
C ILE A 61 66.13 69.04 -75.03
N VAL A 62 67.42 68.92 -74.69
CA VAL A 62 67.85 68.35 -73.40
C VAL A 62 67.27 69.18 -72.26
N ASP A 63 67.36 70.51 -72.35
CA ASP A 63 66.77 71.44 -71.39
C ASP A 63 65.23 71.32 -71.29
N ALA A 64 64.55 71.06 -72.42
CA ALA A 64 63.11 70.82 -72.45
C ALA A 64 62.70 69.40 -72.00
N ALA A 65 63.57 68.40 -72.17
CA ALA A 65 63.31 67.00 -71.84
C ALA A 65 63.51 66.70 -70.35
N LEU A 66 64.44 67.40 -69.68
CA LEU A 66 64.70 67.27 -68.25
C LEU A 66 63.45 67.42 -67.36
N PRO A 67 62.61 68.47 -67.48
CA PRO A 67 61.43 68.62 -66.65
C PRO A 67 60.37 67.53 -66.90
N ILE A 68 60.21 67.09 -68.15
CA ILE A 68 59.27 66.02 -68.52
C ILE A 68 59.76 64.68 -67.96
N ALA A 69 61.05 64.39 -68.09
CA ALA A 69 61.67 63.20 -67.55
C ALA A 69 61.59 63.14 -66.02
N SER A 70 61.81 64.27 -65.34
CA SER A 70 61.63 64.40 -63.89
C SER A 70 60.17 64.16 -63.47
N GLN A 71 59.21 64.71 -64.21
CA GLN A 71 57.78 64.47 -63.96
C GLN A 71 57.39 63.00 -64.13
N ASN A 72 57.85 62.35 -65.22
CA ASN A 72 57.56 60.94 -65.50
C ASN A 72 58.20 60.02 -64.46
N ALA A 73 59.46 60.28 -64.08
CA ALA A 73 60.12 59.56 -63.00
C ALA A 73 59.34 59.70 -61.69
N GLY A 74 58.91 60.91 -61.33
CA GLY A 74 58.09 61.16 -60.14
C GLY A 74 56.74 60.42 -60.17
N GLN A 75 56.09 60.33 -61.33
CA GLN A 75 54.86 59.55 -61.49
C GLN A 75 55.11 58.03 -61.36
N ALA A 76 56.21 57.53 -61.91
CA ALA A 76 56.61 56.13 -61.79
C ALA A 76 56.88 55.73 -60.33
N TRP A 77 57.56 56.60 -59.56
CA TRP A 77 57.76 56.43 -58.12
C TRP A 77 56.42 56.35 -57.36
N LYS A 78 55.52 57.32 -57.57
CA LYS A 78 54.19 57.33 -56.94
C LYS A 78 53.35 56.10 -57.27
N SER A 79 53.41 55.62 -58.51
CA SER A 79 52.69 54.42 -58.91
C SER A 79 53.24 53.16 -58.23
N ASP A 80 54.55 53.07 -58.05
CA ASP A 80 55.19 51.93 -57.39
C ASP A 80 54.92 51.93 -55.88
N GLU A 81 55.00 53.09 -55.24
CA GLU A 81 54.64 53.28 -53.83
C GLU A 81 53.19 52.85 -53.58
N ASN A 82 52.24 53.33 -54.40
CA ASN A 82 50.84 52.92 -54.32
C ASN A 82 50.63 51.41 -54.53
N ARG A 83 51.47 50.77 -55.36
CA ARG A 83 51.40 49.32 -55.59
C ARG A 83 51.89 48.55 -54.36
N ILE A 84 53.00 48.99 -53.76
CA ILE A 84 53.56 48.39 -52.55
C ILE A 84 52.59 48.56 -51.39
N ASP A 85 52.04 49.76 -51.20
CA ASP A 85 51.07 50.07 -50.14
C ASP A 85 49.82 49.18 -50.24
N ARG A 86 49.22 49.07 -51.43
CA ARG A 86 48.11 48.14 -51.65
C ARG A 86 48.50 46.68 -51.43
N GLY A 87 49.71 46.28 -51.82
CA GLY A 87 50.23 44.92 -51.57
C GLY A 87 50.35 44.61 -50.08
N HIS A 88 50.84 45.57 -49.30
CA HIS A 88 50.93 45.46 -47.85
C HIS A 88 49.52 45.38 -47.22
N GLN A 89 48.59 46.24 -47.65
CA GLN A 89 47.21 46.23 -47.17
C GLN A 89 46.49 44.90 -47.45
N LEU A 90 46.66 44.33 -48.66
CA LEU A 90 46.09 43.03 -49.02
C LEU A 90 46.70 41.89 -48.19
N THR A 91 48.01 41.95 -47.93
CA THR A 91 48.69 40.95 -47.09
C THR A 91 48.17 41.00 -45.65
N MET A 92 48.02 42.20 -45.09
CA MET A 92 47.46 42.41 -43.75
C MET A 92 46.01 41.91 -43.67
N GLN A 93 45.18 42.23 -44.67
CA GLN A 93 43.79 41.77 -44.74
C GLN A 93 43.72 40.23 -44.85
N GLY A 94 44.58 39.61 -45.65
CA GLY A 94 44.67 38.16 -45.78
C GLY A 94 45.06 37.47 -44.46
N ASN A 95 46.05 38.03 -43.76
CA ASN A 95 46.48 37.53 -42.46
C ASN A 95 45.37 37.67 -41.41
N GLN A 96 44.65 38.80 -41.39
CA GLN A 96 43.52 39.03 -40.49
C GLN A 96 42.40 38.01 -40.75
N PHE A 97 42.01 37.82 -42.01
CA PHE A 97 40.99 36.83 -42.37
C PHE A 97 41.40 35.40 -42.01
N GLY A 98 42.68 35.06 -42.22
CA GLY A 98 43.23 33.77 -41.81
C GLY A 98 43.15 33.55 -40.30
N HIS A 99 43.47 34.57 -39.52
CA HIS A 99 43.36 34.55 -38.06
C HIS A 99 41.90 34.40 -37.59
N GLU A 100 40.98 35.20 -38.14
CA GLU A 100 39.56 35.14 -37.82
C GLU A 100 38.97 33.77 -38.12
N LYS A 101 39.30 33.18 -39.28
CA LYS A 101 38.90 31.82 -39.64
C LYS A 101 39.47 30.77 -38.68
N GLY A 102 40.74 30.92 -38.28
CA GLY A 102 41.37 30.06 -37.28
C GLY A 102 40.63 30.10 -35.95
N MET A 103 40.33 31.30 -35.46
CA MET A 103 39.59 31.50 -34.21
C MET A 103 38.16 30.96 -34.29
N ALA A 104 37.46 31.17 -35.40
CA ALA A 104 36.13 30.63 -35.61
C ALA A 104 36.12 29.08 -35.58
N ASN A 105 37.11 28.45 -36.19
CA ASN A 105 37.27 26.99 -36.15
C ASN A 105 37.55 26.48 -34.74
N ILE A 106 38.48 27.12 -34.01
CA ILE A 106 38.79 26.75 -32.63
C ILE A 106 37.54 26.88 -31.75
N ASN A 107 36.81 27.98 -31.88
CA ASN A 107 35.60 28.21 -31.09
C ASN A 107 34.51 27.18 -31.39
N ALA A 108 34.32 26.83 -32.68
CA ALA A 108 33.37 25.78 -33.07
C ALA A 108 33.77 24.39 -32.52
N GLN A 109 35.06 24.09 -32.45
CA GLN A 109 35.55 22.85 -31.85
C GLN A 109 35.32 22.82 -30.34
N LEU A 110 35.68 23.88 -29.63
CA LEU A 110 35.45 24.01 -28.19
C LEU A 110 33.97 23.89 -27.84
N GLN A 111 33.09 24.46 -28.66
CA GLN A 111 31.64 24.36 -28.47
C GLN A 111 31.14 22.92 -28.60
N LYS A 112 31.61 22.18 -29.62
CA LYS A 112 31.30 20.74 -29.78
C LYS A 112 31.79 19.91 -28.59
N GLU A 113 33.02 20.13 -28.13
CA GLU A 113 33.58 19.40 -26.98
C GLU A 113 32.78 19.67 -25.70
N ARG A 114 32.41 20.93 -25.47
CA ARG A 114 31.55 21.31 -24.34
C ARG A 114 30.21 20.60 -24.40
N ASP A 115 29.55 20.60 -25.56
CA ASP A 115 28.23 19.99 -25.71
C ASP A 115 28.30 18.45 -25.53
N GLN A 116 29.38 17.81 -25.99
CA GLN A 116 29.65 16.39 -25.73
C GLN A 116 29.86 16.10 -24.24
N LEU A 117 30.62 16.95 -23.53
CA LEU A 117 30.85 16.80 -22.09
C LEU A 117 29.56 16.99 -21.29
N LEU A 118 28.73 17.97 -21.65
CA LEU A 118 27.43 18.19 -21.03
C LEU A 118 26.53 16.96 -21.22
N TYR A 119 26.46 16.42 -22.44
CA TYR A 119 25.68 15.21 -22.72
C TYR A 119 26.17 14.01 -21.89
N LYS A 120 27.49 13.78 -21.84
CA LYS A 120 28.08 12.69 -21.05
C LYS A 120 27.80 12.87 -19.55
N ASN A 121 27.85 14.11 -19.04
CA ASN A 121 27.54 14.40 -17.65
C ASN A 121 26.06 14.11 -17.35
N SER A 122 25.13 14.59 -18.20
CA SER A 122 23.70 14.33 -18.04
C SER A 122 23.37 12.83 -18.05
N LEU A 123 24.00 12.05 -18.92
CA LEU A 123 23.86 10.59 -18.92
C LEU A 123 24.36 9.96 -17.62
N GLY A 124 25.51 10.40 -17.11
CA GLY A 124 26.06 9.90 -15.85
C GLY A 124 25.16 10.22 -14.65
N VAL A 125 24.58 11.42 -14.62
CA VAL A 125 23.61 11.82 -13.57
C VAL A 125 22.34 10.98 -13.67
N LEU A 126 21.80 10.78 -14.87
CA LEU A 126 20.60 9.94 -15.07
C LEU A 126 20.83 8.49 -14.64
N ASP A 127 21.99 7.92 -14.96
CA ASP A 127 22.34 6.55 -14.53
C ASP A 127 22.48 6.44 -13.01
N ALA A 128 23.21 7.39 -12.39
CA ALA A 128 23.36 7.42 -10.93
C ALA A 128 22.01 7.59 -10.20
N GLU A 129 21.14 8.48 -10.69
CA GLU A 129 19.81 8.70 -10.14
C GLU A 129 18.91 7.46 -10.34
N GLY A 130 18.98 6.81 -11.50
CA GLY A 130 18.29 5.56 -11.78
C GLY A 130 18.71 4.43 -10.83
N GLN A 131 20.02 4.27 -10.61
CA GLN A 131 20.57 3.29 -9.67
C GLN A 131 20.14 3.58 -8.23
N GLN A 132 20.10 4.85 -7.83
CA GLN A 132 19.62 5.23 -6.49
C GLN A 132 18.14 4.91 -6.31
N ARG A 133 17.28 5.28 -7.27
CA ARG A 133 15.85 4.95 -7.21
C ARG A 133 15.61 3.45 -7.14
N LEU A 134 16.37 2.65 -7.91
CA LEU A 134 16.28 1.19 -7.85
C LEU A 134 16.66 0.63 -6.48
N LYS A 135 17.70 1.16 -5.84
CA LYS A 135 18.05 0.79 -4.45
C LYS A 135 16.93 1.14 -3.47
N GLU A 136 16.38 2.35 -3.57
CA GLU A 136 15.27 2.80 -2.72
C GLU A 136 14.01 1.94 -2.91
N LEU A 137 13.65 1.62 -4.15
CA LEU A 137 12.55 0.70 -4.49
C LEU A 137 12.80 -0.72 -3.94
N GLY A 138 14.03 -1.22 -4.04
CA GLY A 138 14.39 -2.53 -3.49
C GLY A 138 14.21 -2.58 -1.97
N VAL A 139 14.72 -1.57 -1.27
CA VAL A 139 14.56 -1.43 0.19
C VAL A 139 13.09 -1.28 0.58
N GLN A 140 12.32 -0.47 -0.15
CA GLN A 140 10.90 -0.29 0.12
C GLN A 140 10.10 -1.59 -0.03
N ASN A 141 10.37 -2.38 -1.07
CA ASN A 141 9.73 -3.68 -1.27
C ASN A 141 10.08 -4.69 -0.17
N GLN A 142 11.33 -4.68 0.31
CA GLN A 142 11.74 -5.51 1.44
C GLN A 142 10.96 -5.15 2.70
N TYR A 143 10.88 -3.87 3.05
CA TYR A 143 10.10 -3.42 4.22
C TYR A 143 8.61 -3.77 4.11
N GLN A 144 8.01 -3.63 2.93
CA GLN A 144 6.61 -4.03 2.72
C GLN A 144 6.42 -5.53 2.93
N THR A 145 7.32 -6.34 2.37
CA THR A 145 7.29 -7.80 2.51
C THR A 145 7.43 -8.23 3.98
N GLU A 146 8.39 -7.66 4.71
CA GLU A 146 8.60 -7.94 6.13
C GLU A 146 7.41 -7.52 6.98
N ARG A 147 6.84 -6.34 6.71
CA ARG A 147 5.65 -5.85 7.40
C ARG A 147 4.47 -6.78 7.18
N ASP A 148 4.22 -7.21 5.95
CA ASP A 148 3.10 -8.08 5.62
C ASP A 148 3.29 -9.48 6.25
N GLN A 149 4.52 -9.99 6.31
CA GLN A 149 4.84 -11.22 7.05
C GLN A 149 4.59 -11.08 8.55
N LEU A 150 4.96 -9.95 9.16
CA LEU A 150 4.72 -9.68 10.58
C LEU A 150 3.23 -9.56 10.90
N LEU A 151 2.47 -8.85 10.06
CA LEU A 151 1.02 -8.74 10.19
C LEU A 151 0.36 -10.12 10.06
N HIS A 152 0.79 -10.92 9.10
CA HIS A 152 0.27 -12.28 8.94
C HIS A 152 0.55 -13.16 10.15
N LYS A 153 1.79 -13.14 10.68
CA LYS A 153 2.17 -13.87 11.91
C LYS A 153 1.35 -13.41 13.12
N ASN A 154 1.16 -12.11 13.29
CA ASN A 154 0.37 -11.56 14.39
C ASN A 154 -1.08 -12.01 14.31
N ASN A 155 -1.70 -11.89 13.13
CA ASN A 155 -3.07 -12.33 12.89
C ASN A 155 -3.25 -13.83 13.14
N LEU A 156 -2.31 -14.67 12.71
CA LEU A 156 -2.34 -16.11 12.99
C LEU A 156 -2.27 -16.40 14.50
N GLY A 157 -1.39 -15.70 15.22
CA GLY A 157 -1.25 -15.84 16.67
C GLY A 157 -2.51 -15.41 17.42
N VAL A 158 -3.15 -14.32 17.00
CA VAL A 158 -4.42 -13.87 17.58
C VAL A 158 -5.55 -14.87 17.29
N LEU A 159 -5.66 -15.37 16.06
CA LEU A 159 -6.66 -16.38 15.69
C LEU A 159 -6.51 -17.67 16.49
N ASP A 160 -5.29 -18.16 16.68
CA ASP A 160 -5.01 -19.36 17.48
C ASP A 160 -5.37 -19.13 18.95
N ALA A 161 -4.96 -18.00 19.54
CA ALA A 161 -5.29 -17.64 20.92
C ALA A 161 -6.80 -17.53 21.14
N GLU A 162 -7.53 -16.85 20.23
CA GLU A 162 -8.99 -16.77 20.30
C GLU A 162 -9.66 -18.14 20.11
N GLY A 163 -9.13 -18.98 19.22
CA GLY A 163 -9.63 -20.35 19.00
C GLY A 163 -9.50 -21.21 20.26
N GLN A 164 -8.33 -21.17 20.90
CA GLN A 164 -8.07 -21.88 22.16
C GLN A 164 -8.95 -21.37 23.29
N GLN A 165 -9.18 -20.05 23.38
CA GLN A 165 -10.06 -19.47 24.39
C GLN A 165 -11.53 -19.89 24.17
N ARG A 166 -12.04 -19.82 22.93
CA ARG A 166 -13.38 -20.28 22.58
C ARG A 166 -13.59 -21.76 22.93
N LEU A 167 -12.60 -22.61 22.67
CA LEU A 167 -12.66 -24.03 23.03
C LEU A 167 -12.75 -24.25 24.56
N LYS A 168 -11.98 -23.49 25.34
CA LYS A 168 -12.08 -23.54 26.82
C LYS A 168 -13.46 -23.10 27.30
N GLU A 169 -13.98 -21.99 26.76
CA GLU A 169 -15.31 -21.47 27.09
C GLU A 169 -16.42 -22.48 26.74
N LEU A 170 -16.36 -23.09 25.55
CA LEU A 170 -17.26 -24.17 25.14
C LEU A 170 -17.17 -25.40 26.05
N GLY A 171 -15.97 -25.79 26.48
CA GLY A 171 -15.78 -26.89 27.41
C GLY A 171 -16.44 -26.64 28.76
N VAL A 172 -16.20 -25.45 29.33
CA VAL A 172 -16.81 -25.01 30.60
C VAL A 172 -18.33 -24.91 30.47
N GLN A 173 -18.84 -24.38 29.37
CA GLN A 173 -20.28 -24.28 29.13
C GLN A 173 -20.96 -25.64 29.08
N ASN A 174 -20.36 -26.63 28.40
CA ASN A 174 -20.89 -28.00 28.35
C ASN A 174 -20.90 -28.67 29.72
N GLN A 175 -19.86 -28.43 30.54
CA GLN A 175 -19.81 -28.93 31.92
C GLN A 175 -20.96 -28.35 32.75
N TYR A 176 -21.16 -27.03 32.72
CA TYR A 176 -22.28 -26.39 33.43
C TYR A 176 -23.64 -26.89 32.98
N GLN A 177 -23.85 -27.10 31.68
CA GLN A 177 -25.11 -27.66 31.17
C GLN A 177 -25.33 -29.09 31.71
N THR A 178 -24.29 -29.92 31.67
CA THR A 178 -24.34 -31.29 32.16
C THR A 178 -24.65 -31.34 33.66
N GLU A 179 -23.97 -30.52 34.48
CA GLU A 179 -24.22 -30.44 35.92
C GLU A 179 -25.63 -29.96 36.23
N ARG A 180 -26.12 -28.94 35.50
CA ARG A 180 -27.48 -28.42 35.65
C ARG A 180 -28.52 -29.49 35.34
N ASP A 181 -28.34 -30.23 34.25
CA ASP A 181 -29.29 -31.26 33.83
C ASP A 181 -29.28 -32.46 34.79
N GLN A 182 -28.12 -32.82 35.36
CA GLN A 182 -28.02 -33.81 36.44
C GLN A 182 -28.75 -33.37 37.71
N LEU A 183 -28.59 -32.10 38.11
CA LEU A 183 -29.28 -31.52 39.27
C LEU A 183 -30.80 -31.51 39.08
N LEU A 184 -31.26 -31.11 37.90
CA LEU A 184 -32.68 -31.13 37.53
C LEU A 184 -33.24 -32.56 37.58
N HIS A 185 -32.52 -33.53 37.01
CA HIS A 185 -32.94 -34.93 37.04
C HIS A 185 -33.04 -35.45 38.48
N LYS A 186 -32.03 -35.17 39.32
CA LYS A 186 -32.03 -35.56 40.74
C LYS A 186 -33.19 -34.93 41.51
N ASN A 187 -33.49 -33.66 41.26
CA ASN A 187 -34.62 -32.97 41.89
C ASN A 187 -35.95 -33.61 41.48
N ASN A 188 -36.15 -33.85 40.18
CA ASN A 188 -37.36 -34.49 39.66
C ASN A 188 -37.56 -35.90 40.24
N LEU A 189 -36.50 -36.71 40.32
CA LEU A 189 -36.52 -38.02 40.98
C LEU A 189 -36.95 -37.93 42.45
N GLY A 190 -36.41 -36.96 43.20
CA GLY A 190 -36.80 -36.74 44.60
C GLY A 190 -38.26 -36.32 44.76
N VAL A 191 -38.78 -35.49 43.85
CA VAL A 191 -40.20 -35.10 43.85
C VAL A 191 -41.10 -36.30 43.55
N LEU A 192 -40.76 -37.10 42.54
CA LEU A 192 -41.48 -38.32 42.18
C LEU A 192 -41.50 -39.35 43.33
N ASP A 193 -40.36 -39.56 44.00
CA ASP A 193 -40.28 -40.49 45.12
C ASP A 193 -41.15 -40.03 46.30
N ASN A 194 -41.11 -38.74 46.64
CA ASN A 194 -41.98 -38.17 47.68
C ASN A 194 -43.46 -38.27 47.33
N GLN A 195 -43.84 -38.03 46.06
CA GLN A 195 -45.22 -38.18 45.59
C GLN A 195 -45.69 -39.63 45.65
N ASN A 196 -44.85 -40.58 45.25
CA ASN A 196 -45.16 -42.01 45.32
C ASN A 196 -45.32 -42.46 46.78
N LYS A 197 -44.42 -42.03 47.66
CA LYS A 197 -44.50 -42.32 49.10
C LYS A 197 -45.79 -41.77 49.72
N ALA A 198 -46.12 -40.50 49.44
CA ALA A 198 -47.35 -39.89 49.93
C ALA A 198 -48.60 -40.61 49.41
N SER A 199 -48.59 -41.03 48.14
CA SER A 199 -49.70 -41.78 47.53
C SER A 199 -49.86 -43.17 48.17
N LEU A 200 -48.76 -43.86 48.45
CA LEU A 200 -48.76 -45.15 49.17
C LEU A 200 -49.28 -45.00 50.60
N ASP A 201 -48.85 -43.96 51.32
CA ASP A 201 -49.32 -43.69 52.68
C ASP A 201 -50.81 -43.37 52.70
N GLN A 202 -51.31 -42.59 51.72
CA GLN A 202 -52.74 -42.33 51.56
C GLN A 202 -53.54 -43.60 51.26
N LEU A 203 -53.04 -44.45 50.35
CA LEU A 203 -53.68 -45.73 50.04
C LEU A 203 -53.72 -46.65 51.27
N ALA A 204 -52.61 -46.73 52.02
CA ALA A 204 -52.55 -47.50 53.25
C ALA A 204 -53.56 -46.98 54.29
N GLN A 205 -53.65 -45.66 54.48
CA GLN A 205 -54.64 -45.05 55.37
C GLN A 205 -56.08 -45.33 54.92
N GLN A 206 -56.37 -45.28 53.62
CA GLN A 206 -57.69 -45.58 53.08
C GLN A 206 -58.08 -47.05 53.31
N VAL A 207 -57.17 -47.99 53.11
CA VAL A 207 -57.40 -49.42 53.37
C VAL A 207 -57.67 -49.66 54.86
N VAL A 208 -56.91 -49.02 55.75
CA VAL A 208 -57.15 -49.06 57.20
C VAL A 208 -58.54 -48.52 57.54
N ALA A 209 -58.90 -47.34 57.05
CA ALA A 209 -60.18 -46.70 57.32
C ALA A 209 -61.37 -47.54 56.81
N ASN A 210 -61.27 -48.08 55.60
CA ASN A 210 -62.30 -48.97 55.04
C ASN A 210 -62.47 -50.24 55.87
N THR A 211 -61.37 -50.86 56.29
CA THR A 211 -61.40 -52.08 57.11
C THR A 211 -61.97 -51.79 58.50
N HIS A 212 -61.61 -50.65 59.09
CA HIS A 212 -62.16 -50.19 60.36
C HIS A 212 -63.66 -49.90 60.28
N GLY A 213 -64.11 -49.20 59.22
CA GLY A 213 -65.52 -48.95 58.98
C GLY A 213 -66.34 -50.23 58.82
N MET A 214 -65.79 -51.24 58.16
CA MET A 214 -66.42 -52.57 58.06
C MET A 214 -66.57 -53.25 59.43
N TYR A 215 -65.52 -53.24 60.26
CA TYR A 215 -65.60 -53.77 61.62
C TYR A 215 -66.67 -53.06 62.46
N MET A 216 -66.64 -51.72 62.52
CA MET A 216 -67.61 -50.92 63.27
C MET A 216 -69.04 -51.21 62.80
N SER A 217 -69.28 -51.21 61.48
CA SER A 217 -70.60 -51.58 60.92
C SER A 217 -71.04 -52.99 61.32
N THR A 218 -70.13 -53.98 61.37
CA THR A 218 -70.50 -55.34 61.81
C THR A 218 -70.80 -55.42 63.31
N VAL A 219 -70.04 -54.71 64.14
CA VAL A 219 -70.28 -54.62 65.59
C VAL A 219 -71.62 -53.93 65.86
N ASP A 220 -71.88 -52.79 65.21
CA ASP A 220 -73.12 -52.04 65.35
C ASP A 220 -74.35 -52.87 64.98
N LYS A 221 -74.27 -53.66 63.90
CA LYS A 221 -75.36 -54.59 63.50
C LYS A 221 -75.58 -55.69 64.53
N ALA A 222 -74.52 -56.27 65.09
CA ALA A 222 -74.62 -57.32 66.11
C ALA A 222 -75.24 -56.79 67.41
N VAL A 223 -74.79 -55.62 67.87
CA VAL A 223 -75.32 -54.95 69.08
C VAL A 223 -76.76 -54.51 68.87
N SER A 224 -77.11 -53.94 67.72
CA SER A 224 -78.49 -53.55 67.40
C SER A 224 -79.41 -54.77 67.40
N SER A 225 -79.01 -55.86 66.74
CA SER A 225 -79.80 -57.11 66.75
C SER A 225 -79.98 -57.68 68.16
N TYR A 226 -78.97 -57.57 69.04
CA TYR A 226 -79.11 -57.97 70.44
C TYR A 226 -80.12 -57.09 71.17
N ASN A 227 -80.03 -55.76 71.01
CA ASN A 227 -80.94 -54.81 71.64
C ASN A 227 -82.39 -55.02 71.20
N ASP A 228 -82.63 -55.24 69.91
CA ASP A 228 -83.96 -55.52 69.35
C ASP A 228 -84.56 -56.80 69.93
N ARG A 229 -83.78 -57.89 69.93
CA ARG A 229 -84.20 -59.17 70.52
C ARG A 229 -84.42 -59.03 72.03
N TYR A 230 -83.60 -58.24 72.72
CA TYR A 230 -83.68 -58.05 74.17
C TYR A 230 -84.97 -57.31 74.54
N ALA A 231 -85.28 -56.25 73.81
CA ALA A 231 -86.53 -55.52 73.95
C ALA A 231 -87.75 -56.42 73.73
N ALA A 232 -87.73 -57.29 72.70
CA ALA A 232 -88.80 -58.24 72.42
C ALA A 232 -89.03 -59.25 73.55
N VAL A 233 -87.96 -59.84 74.10
CA VAL A 233 -88.04 -60.80 75.22
C VAL A 233 -88.56 -60.13 76.50
N MET A 234 -88.16 -58.88 76.75
CA MET A 234 -88.63 -58.15 77.92
C MET A 234 -90.11 -57.78 77.81
N ALA A 235 -90.58 -57.43 76.61
CA ALA A 235 -91.98 -57.09 76.33
C ALA A 235 -92.95 -58.28 76.31
N ASP A 236 -92.47 -59.52 76.19
CA ASP A 236 -93.31 -60.71 76.17
C ASP A 236 -93.94 -61.01 77.55
N ASN A 237 -95.25 -60.78 77.70
CA ASN A 237 -95.97 -61.01 78.96
C ASN A 237 -96.33 -62.48 79.24
N THR A 238 -96.03 -63.41 78.32
CA THR A 238 -96.41 -64.83 78.41
C THR A 238 -95.28 -65.73 78.92
N MET A 239 -94.05 -65.24 78.92
CA MET A 239 -92.86 -66.01 79.32
C MET A 239 -92.60 -65.91 80.84
N LYS A 240 -92.25 -67.03 81.47
CA LYS A 240 -91.86 -67.07 82.90
C LYS A 240 -90.55 -66.33 83.14
N ALA A 241 -90.41 -65.68 84.30
CA ALA A 241 -89.23 -64.89 84.66
C ALA A 241 -87.91 -65.66 84.54
N THR A 242 -87.88 -66.93 84.97
CA THR A 242 -86.70 -67.81 84.87
C THR A 242 -86.31 -68.14 83.43
N ASP A 243 -87.30 -68.24 82.53
CA ASP A 243 -87.05 -68.56 81.12
C ASP A 243 -86.57 -67.31 80.36
N LYS A 244 -87.08 -66.12 80.72
CA LYS A 244 -86.56 -64.83 80.24
C LYS A 244 -85.08 -64.65 80.60
N GLU A 245 -84.71 -64.94 81.85
CA GLU A 245 -83.33 -64.81 82.32
C GLU A 245 -82.37 -65.74 81.56
N LYS A 246 -82.75 -67.01 81.35
CA LYS A 246 -81.98 -67.96 80.54
C LYS A 246 -81.81 -67.47 79.10
N LEU A 247 -82.88 -66.99 78.48
CA LEU A 247 -82.84 -66.52 77.09
C LEU A 247 -81.93 -65.30 76.93
N VAL A 248 -82.01 -64.34 77.84
CA VAL A 248 -81.12 -63.16 77.87
C VAL A 248 -79.66 -63.57 78.05
N ASN A 249 -79.37 -64.52 78.95
CA ASN A 249 -78.01 -65.01 79.16
C ASN A 249 -77.46 -65.74 77.92
N ASN A 250 -78.31 -66.51 77.23
CA ASN A 250 -77.94 -67.12 75.95
C ASN A 250 -77.64 -66.07 74.88
N MET A 251 -78.48 -65.04 74.76
CA MET A 251 -78.27 -63.94 73.82
C MET A 251 -76.99 -63.13 74.11
N LYS A 252 -76.67 -62.89 75.38
CA LYS A 252 -75.40 -62.25 75.78
C LYS A 252 -74.20 -63.11 75.38
N THR A 253 -74.32 -64.42 75.55
CA THR A 253 -73.27 -65.38 75.17
C THR A 253 -73.08 -65.39 73.65
N GLU A 254 -74.16 -65.38 72.88
CA GLU A 254 -74.16 -65.30 71.40
C GLU A 254 -73.53 -63.98 70.91
N LEU A 255 -73.91 -62.84 71.50
CA LEU A 255 -73.30 -61.54 71.20
C LEU A 255 -71.80 -61.54 71.49
N ASN A 256 -71.38 -61.98 72.68
CA ASN A 256 -69.97 -62.03 73.05
C ASN A 256 -69.16 -62.96 72.14
N SER A 257 -69.73 -64.11 71.75
CA SER A 257 -69.10 -65.04 70.80
C SER A 257 -68.91 -64.39 69.42
N THR A 258 -69.93 -63.66 68.95
CA THR A 258 -69.90 -62.94 67.68
C THR A 258 -68.86 -61.81 67.70
N LEU A 259 -68.81 -61.02 68.77
CA LEU A 259 -67.81 -59.96 68.95
C LEU A 259 -66.39 -60.52 69.00
N ASN A 260 -66.17 -61.61 69.74
CA ASN A 260 -64.87 -62.30 69.80
C ASN A 260 -64.44 -62.84 68.43
N MET A 261 -65.35 -63.41 67.65
CA MET A 261 -65.07 -63.88 66.29
C MET A 261 -64.59 -62.73 65.39
N TYR A 262 -65.28 -61.59 65.42
CA TYR A 262 -64.86 -60.42 64.65
C TYR A 262 -63.51 -59.88 65.13
N GLN A 263 -63.31 -59.75 66.44
CA GLN A 263 -62.03 -59.30 66.99
C GLN A 263 -60.87 -60.17 66.51
N GLN A 264 -61.02 -61.50 66.52
CA GLN A 264 -60.01 -62.44 66.03
C GLN A 264 -59.80 -62.37 64.51
N MET A 265 -60.87 -62.17 63.74
CA MET A 265 -60.77 -62.04 62.29
C MET A 265 -59.99 -60.78 61.89
N TYR A 266 -60.29 -59.64 62.52
CA TYR A 266 -59.66 -58.36 62.20
C TYR A 266 -58.27 -58.19 62.84
N SER A 267 -57.97 -58.84 63.97
CA SER A 267 -56.62 -58.83 64.56
C SER A 267 -55.57 -59.53 63.68
N ASN A 268 -56.00 -60.39 62.75
CA ASN A 268 -55.13 -61.14 61.84
C ASN A 268 -54.92 -60.45 60.48
N ILE A 269 -55.54 -59.29 60.23
CA ILE A 269 -55.38 -58.56 58.97
C ILE A 269 -54.13 -57.66 59.04
N SER A 270 -53.15 -57.94 58.19
CA SER A 270 -51.82 -57.32 58.19
C SER A 270 -51.82 -55.80 57.90
N THR A 271 -52.87 -55.26 57.27
CA THR A 271 -52.96 -53.84 56.89
C THR A 271 -53.18 -52.90 58.07
N ILE A 272 -53.09 -53.40 59.31
CA ILE A 272 -53.58 -52.74 60.50
C ILE A 272 -52.52 -52.81 61.61
N LYS A 273 -51.73 -51.75 61.76
CA LYS A 273 -50.81 -51.54 62.90
C LYS A 273 -51.12 -50.32 63.81
N PRO A 274 -52.30 -49.69 63.85
CA PRO A 274 -52.66 -48.92 65.04
C PRO A 274 -53.22 -49.87 66.11
N ASP A 275 -52.84 -49.63 67.37
CA ASP A 275 -53.24 -50.38 68.56
C ASP A 275 -54.76 -50.26 68.83
N TRP A 276 -55.51 -51.36 68.62
CA TRP A 276 -56.98 -51.40 68.74
C TRP A 276 -57.48 -51.37 70.18
N THR A 277 -56.58 -51.48 71.16
CA THR A 277 -56.93 -51.46 72.59
C THR A 277 -57.37 -50.08 73.09
N LYS A 278 -57.31 -49.03 72.24
CA LYS A 278 -57.56 -47.63 72.63
C LYS A 278 -58.92 -47.05 72.21
N PHE A 279 -59.79 -47.82 71.57
CA PHE A 279 -61.14 -47.35 71.25
C PHE A 279 -62.10 -47.57 72.43
N PRO A 280 -63.06 -46.66 72.67
CA PRO A 280 -63.89 -46.69 73.86
C PRO A 280 -64.72 -47.97 73.89
N SER A 281 -64.56 -48.75 74.95
CA SER A 281 -65.43 -49.87 75.24
C SER A 281 -66.85 -49.34 75.38
N ALA A 282 -67.75 -49.82 74.52
CA ALA A 282 -69.18 -49.57 74.70
C ALA A 282 -69.60 -50.26 76.00
N SER A 283 -69.75 -49.49 77.07
CA SER A 283 -70.24 -49.98 78.35
C SER A 283 -71.74 -50.24 78.24
N LEU A 284 -72.10 -51.49 77.94
CA LEU A 284 -73.45 -51.99 78.13
C LEU A 284 -73.58 -52.59 79.54
N PRO A 285 -74.70 -52.38 80.25
CA PRO A 285 -74.88 -52.91 81.60
C PRO A 285 -74.71 -54.43 81.64
N GLY A 286 -73.66 -54.89 82.32
CA GLY A 286 -73.39 -56.31 82.56
C GLY A 286 -72.64 -57.05 81.44
N VAL A 287 -72.00 -56.35 80.51
CA VAL A 287 -71.06 -56.95 79.54
C VAL A 287 -69.66 -56.38 79.81
N ASN A 288 -68.76 -57.22 80.35
CA ASN A 288 -67.34 -56.89 80.45
C ASN A 288 -66.66 -57.40 79.18
N VAL A 289 -66.25 -56.47 78.32
CA VAL A 289 -65.27 -56.76 77.26
C VAL A 289 -63.90 -56.71 77.93
N LYS A 290 -63.16 -57.82 77.91
CA LYS A 290 -61.75 -57.85 78.32
C LYS A 290 -60.84 -57.45 77.18
#